data_AF-A0A1A8RF23-F1
#
_entry.id   AF-A0A1A8RF23-F1
#
_cell.length_a   1.000
_cell.length_b   1.000
_cell.length_c   1.000
_cell.angle_alpha   90.00
_cell.angle_beta   90.00
_cell.angle_gamma   90.00
#
_symmetry.space_group_name_H-M   'P 1'
#
loop_
_entity.id
_entity.type
_entity.pdbx_description
1 polymer ?
#
loop_
_entity_poly.entity_id
_entity_poly.type
_entity_poly.pdbx_seq_one_letter_code
_entity_poly.pdbx_strand_id
1 'polypeptide(L)' 'MVDGLDTILTIVDWFSKAMHLVALQGLPTATQTAKRFLEHVVRLHGFPSDIVTDGASFHRPTLESILSS' A
#
# COMPACT_ATOMS: atom_id res chain seq x y z
N MET A 1 -11.14 20.60 -9.83
CA MET A 1 -10.39 19.75 -8.87
C MET A 1 -9.30 20.62 -8.29
N VAL A 2 -9.41 20.97 -7.02
CA VAL A 2 -8.47 21.86 -6.34
C VAL A 2 -7.21 21.03 -6.00
N ASP A 3 -6.03 21.54 -6.33
CA ASP A 3 -4.68 20.94 -6.17
C ASP A 3 -4.24 19.79 -7.12
N GLY A 4 -5.02 19.46 -8.15
CA GLY A 4 -4.60 18.46 -9.14
C GLY A 4 -4.47 17.03 -8.59
N LEU A 5 -5.08 16.75 -7.43
CA LEU A 5 -5.22 15.42 -6.86
C LEU A 5 -6.46 14.76 -7.49
N ASP A 6 -6.25 13.70 -8.25
CA ASP A 6 -7.29 12.98 -9.00
C ASP A 6 -7.41 11.50 -8.62
N THR A 7 -6.45 10.98 -7.84
CA THR A 7 -6.35 9.56 -7.50
C THR A 7 -6.29 9.37 -5.98
N ILE A 8 -6.94 8.31 -5.48
CA ILE A 8 -6.88 7.92 -4.06
C ILE A 8 -6.29 6.52 -3.96
N LEU A 9 -5.14 6.40 -3.31
CA LEU A 9 -4.61 5.10 -2.88
C LEU A 9 -5.34 4.68 -1.60
N THR A 10 -6.07 3.58 -1.71
CA THR A 10 -6.84 2.99 -0.61
C THR A 10 -6.09 1.79 -0.06
N ILE A 11 -5.85 1.79 1.25
CA ILE A 11 -5.25 0.65 1.95
C ILE A 11 -6.16 0.27 3.11
N VAL A 12 -6.64 -0.96 3.10
CA VAL A 12 -7.57 -1.47 4.11
C VAL A 12 -6.88 -2.59 4.88
N ASP A 13 -6.82 -2.45 6.21
CA ASP A 13 -6.44 -3.57 7.07
C ASP A 13 -7.62 -4.53 7.22
N TRP A 14 -7.44 -5.76 6.75
CA TRP A 14 -8.47 -6.79 6.79
C TRP A 14 -8.87 -7.23 8.21
N PHE A 15 -7.97 -7.11 9.20
CA PHE A 15 -8.20 -7.51 10.59
C PHE A 15 -9.01 -6.43 11.34
N SER A 16 -8.50 -5.19 11.37
CA SER A 16 -9.15 -4.10 12.11
C SER A 16 -10.26 -3.38 11.33
N LYS A 17 -10.34 -3.58 10.01
CA LYS A 17 -11.16 -2.76 9.08
C LYS A 17 -10.78 -1.28 9.05
N ALA A 18 -9.63 -0.90 9.60
CA ALA A 18 -9.09 0.44 9.48
C ALA A 18 -8.67 0.72 8.02
N MET A 19 -8.84 1.98 7.60
CA MET A 19 -8.58 2.42 6.24
C MET A 19 -7.61 3.60 6.25
N HIS A 20 -6.57 3.52 5.42
CA HIS A 20 -5.71 4.64 5.07
C HIS A 20 -6.08 5.12 3.68
N LEU A 21 -6.45 6.40 3.58
CA LEU A 21 -6.79 7.08 2.33
C LEU A 21 -5.69 8.09 2.02
N VAL A 22 -4.94 7.85 0.94
CA VAL A 22 -3.84 8.73 0.53
C VAL A 22 -4.19 9.36 -0.81
N ALA A 23 -4.38 10.67 -0.82
CA ALA A 23 -4.62 11.42 -2.06
C ALA A 23 -3.31 11.57 -2.86
N LEU A 24 -3.38 11.34 -4.17
CA LEU A 24 -2.27 11.33 -5.11
C LEU A 24 -2.61 12.17 -6.36
N GLN A 25 -1.56 12.73 -6.97
CA GLN A 25 -1.64 13.37 -8.29
C GLN A 25 -1.35 12.29 -9.34
N GLY A 26 -2.38 11.84 -10.06
CA GLY A 26 -2.30 10.74 -11.03
C GLY A 26 -2.09 9.34 -10.42
N LEU A 27 -2.04 8.35 -11.32
CA LEU A 27 -1.78 6.96 -10.96
C LEU A 27 -0.31 6.76 -10.54
N PRO A 28 -0.05 6.20 -9.36
CA PRO A 28 1.31 5.93 -8.91
C PRO A 28 1.93 4.74 -9.64
N THR A 29 3.26 4.78 -9.82
CA THR A 29 4.03 3.60 -10.23
C THR A 29 4.10 2.58 -9.07
N ALA A 30 4.43 1.32 -9.37
CA ALA A 30 4.58 0.28 -8.35
C ALA A 30 5.55 0.69 -7.22
N THR A 31 6.68 1.32 -7.57
CA THR A 31 7.67 1.83 -6.60
C THR A 31 7.10 2.96 -5.74
N GLN A 32 6.34 3.88 -6.35
CA GLN A 32 5.69 4.97 -5.61
C GLN A 32 4.63 4.43 -4.64
N THR A 33 3.81 3.48 -5.09
CA THR A 33 2.83 2.78 -4.25
C THR A 33 3.50 2.07 -3.09
N ALA A 34 4.58 1.31 -3.34
CA ALA A 34 5.33 0.62 -2.30
C ALA A 34 5.90 1.60 -1.27
N LYS A 35 6.46 2.72 -1.71
CA LYS A 35 6.95 3.77 -0.81
C LYS A 35 5.83 4.35 0.07
N ARG A 36 4.67 4.67 -0.52
CA ARG A 36 3.51 5.17 0.22
C ARG A 36 2.96 4.13 1.20
N PHE A 37 2.94 2.86 0.79
CA PHE A 37 2.54 1.76 1.65
C PHE A 37 3.46 1.61 2.86
N LEU A 38 4.79 1.66 2.66
CA LEU A 38 5.76 1.61 3.75
C LEU A 38 5.59 2.79 4.72
N GLU A 39 5.39 4.00 4.19
CA GLU A 39 5.23 5.23 4.97
C GLU A 39 3.94 5.23 5.83
N HIS A 40 2.82 4.77 5.29
CA HIS A 40 1.50 4.90 5.93
C HIS A 40 1.06 3.64 6.67
N VAL A 41 1.60 2.47 6.32
CA VAL A 41 1.21 1.19 6.93
C VAL A 41 2.35 0.60 7.73
N VAL A 42 3.45 0.22 7.07
CA VAL A 42 4.51 -0.56 7.71
C VAL A 42 5.17 0.21 8.86
N ARG A 43 5.38 1.51 8.69
CA ARG A 43 5.93 2.37 9.76
C ARG A 43 5.03 2.43 11.00
N LEU A 44 3.71 2.35 10.84
CA LEU A 44 2.74 2.53 11.92
C LEU A 44 2.32 1.21 12.57
N HIS A 45 2.17 0.15 11.77
CA HIS A 45 1.55 -1.12 12.18
C HIS A 45 2.49 -2.32 12.05
N GLY A 46 3.70 -2.11 11.53
CA GLY A 46 4.61 -3.19 11.16
C GLY A 46 4.22 -3.84 9.82
N PHE A 47 5.00 -4.84 9.42
CA PHE A 47 4.82 -5.50 8.14
C PHE A 47 3.65 -6.49 8.17
N PRO A 48 2.67 -6.39 7.25
CA PRO A 48 1.52 -7.29 7.25
C PRO A 48 1.95 -8.73 6.96
N SER A 49 1.11 -9.69 7.34
CA SER A 49 1.31 -11.09 6.95
C SER A 49 1.03 -11.31 5.46
N ASP A 50 0.02 -10.63 4.93
CA ASP A 50 -0.46 -10.81 3.57
C ASP A 50 -0.91 -9.48 2.99
N ILE A 51 -0.67 -9.27 1.70
CA ILE A 51 -1.11 -8.10 0.94
C ILE A 51 -1.92 -8.60 -0.25
N VAL A 52 -3.17 -8.18 -0.33
CA VAL A 52 -4.05 -8.48 -1.46
C VAL A 52 -4.30 -7.19 -2.25
N THR A 53 -4.11 -7.27 -3.55
CA THR A 53 -4.40 -6.22 -4.53
C THR A 53 -5.40 -6.75 -5.56
N ASP A 54 -6.00 -5.88 -6.37
CA ASP A 54 -7.08 -6.19 -7.33
C ASP A 54 -6.73 -7.27 -8.38
N GLY A 55 -5.45 -7.66 -8.50
CA GLY A 55 -5.03 -8.74 -9.39
C GLY A 55 -3.88 -9.61 -8.87
N ALA A 56 -3.43 -9.39 -7.63
CA ALA A 56 -2.30 -10.13 -7.07
C ALA A 56 -2.36 -10.20 -5.55
N SER A 57 -2.03 -11.37 -5.01
CA SER A 57 -1.89 -11.59 -3.57
C SER A 57 -0.46 -11.99 -3.26
N PHE A 58 0.16 -11.28 -2.31
CA PHE A 58 1.51 -11.51 -1.84
C PHE A 58 1.44 -11.98 -0.39
N HIS A 59 1.92 -13.20 -0.14
CA HIS A 59 2.01 -13.75 1.20
C HIS A 59 3.40 -13.44 1.77
N ARG A 60 3.53 -13.43 3.09
CA ARG A 60 4.76 -13.05 3.81
C ARG A 60 6.06 -13.60 3.20
N PRO A 61 6.17 -14.89 2.86
CA PRO A 61 7.41 -15.44 2.28
C PRO A 61 7.80 -14.78 0.96
N THR A 62 6.83 -14.42 0.13
CA THR A 62 7.05 -13.70 -1.13
C THR A 62 7.52 -12.28 -0.87
N LEU A 63 6.97 -11.62 0.14
CA LEU A 63 7.34 -10.25 0.50
C LEU A 63 8.77 -10.18 1.05
N GLU A 64 9.16 -11.12 1.91
CA GLU A 64 10.54 -11.24 2.41
C GLU A 64 11.54 -11.47 1.26
N SER A 65 11.18 -12.30 0.28
CA SER A 65 12.02 -12.52 -0.92
C SER A 65 12.21 -11.25 -1.75
N ILE A 66 11.19 -10.39 -1.84
CA ILE A 66 11.26 -9.12 -2.58
C ILE A 66 12.13 -8.10 -1.84
N LEU A 67 12.08 -8.08 -0.51
CA LEU A 67 12.87 -7.15 0.31
C LEU A 67 14.34 -7.57 0.44
N SER A 68 14.63 -8.87 0.29
CA SER A 68 15.99 -9.42 0.34
C SER A 68 16.72 -9.40 -1.02
N SER A 69 16.06 -8.96 -2.10
CA SER A 69 16.61 -8.94 -3.47
C SER A 69 17.02 -7.54 -3.92
#